data_AF-A0AAV2ZTL9-F1
#
_entry.id   AF-A0AAV2ZTL9-F1
#
_cell.length_a   1.000
_cell.length_b   1.000
_cell.length_c   1.000
_cell.angle_alpha   90.00
_cell.angle_beta   90.00
_cell.angle_gamma   90.00
#
_symmetry.space_group_name_H-M   'P 1'
#
loop_
_entity.id
_entity.type
_entity.pdbx_description
1 polymer ?
#
loop_
_entity_poly.entity_id
_entity_poly.type
_entity_poly.pdbx_seq_one_letter_code
_entity_poly.pdbx_strand_id
1 'polypeptide(L)'
;MKNARDGRASHFNVQQTFTHVMVGYQQTFDVKSLSAFLDFTKKKQVKLHDKFLYSAAFAPHPSTELLKLVLDKLSGKVSDPAIMETGIMVTGAIIGKLCRMDLCEEKDVDRAKAILLEGLNNAEDEAKIKIYLLSLKNAQLPETIPTLLQYADEHTGVVCYAALSALQAFPPHFLSAQEVKDTMKSILHQTHQQYDKKSRLMAAETLLLADCTLEDLKSISAGLVLMDVESSKLVMSKLRNKLTLHHPLKKPNKTHSKGISYHNYWDLSKTGRSTVFSGLLTATDDMASTYGLDLLFTESGLLKRSVSDIKLFDHNHHLKTMQVTIEAQGLESLMGNEEVEDEGEDASVGMSAVLFDVQLRPVVFFQGYMDLMSKVFTSSGEPTSVVKGNVLLVDYLQWLPMQSGLQAIVQYQGGLGLDISANIDVSIWEQESKTNINTKAGLVLEFMTVIDTPFFHVDTKAQFDAESAVNFDSMMKFTNFPVSICLELYQDDLPYRETYTITESFPEVNTTHTVRKGRKSTLRGRDFPFHHANSEMCRLLKAEEDIVTDL
;
A
#
# COMPACT_ATOMS: atom_id res chain seq x y z
N MET A 1 23.31 11.86 32.97
CA MET A 1 22.47 12.49 31.91
C MET A 1 22.12 11.56 30.74
N LYS A 2 22.89 10.49 30.43
CA LYS A 2 22.49 9.47 29.42
C LYS A 2 21.28 8.62 29.85
N ASN A 3 21.22 8.14 31.10
CA ASN A 3 20.11 7.31 31.59
C ASN A 3 18.73 8.02 31.64
N ALA A 4 18.69 9.36 31.72
CA ALA A 4 17.44 10.12 31.69
C ALA A 4 16.88 10.33 30.28
N ARG A 5 17.71 10.19 29.22
CA ARG A 5 17.24 10.22 27.83
C ARG A 5 16.67 8.87 27.41
N ASP A 6 17.28 7.75 27.82
CA ASP A 6 16.75 6.40 27.57
C ASP A 6 15.42 6.12 28.30
N GLY A 7 15.29 6.58 29.55
CA GLY A 7 14.02 6.48 30.28
C GLY A 7 12.87 7.26 29.61
N ARG A 8 13.17 8.41 29.00
CA ARG A 8 12.17 9.24 28.33
C ARG A 8 11.81 8.71 26.94
N ALA A 9 12.77 8.10 26.23
CA ALA A 9 12.54 7.42 24.95
C ALA A 9 11.73 6.12 25.12
N SER A 10 12.03 5.33 26.17
CA SER A 10 11.26 4.13 26.51
C SER A 10 9.83 4.46 26.95
N HIS A 11 9.62 5.47 27.81
CA HIS A 11 8.27 5.93 28.15
C HIS A 11 7.48 6.44 26.94
N PHE A 12 8.13 7.15 26.01
CA PHE A 12 7.48 7.64 24.79
C PHE A 12 7.11 6.48 23.85
N ASN A 13 7.98 5.47 23.69
CA ASN A 13 7.68 4.28 22.90
C ASN A 13 6.54 3.44 23.53
N VAL A 14 6.46 3.35 24.86
CA VAL A 14 5.35 2.67 25.56
C VAL A 14 4.03 3.41 25.37
N GLN A 15 4.02 4.74 25.47
CA GLN A 15 2.82 5.57 25.20
C GLN A 15 2.34 5.40 23.76
N GLN A 16 3.27 5.26 22.81
CA GLN A 16 2.93 4.99 21.42
C GLN A 16 2.25 3.63 21.27
N THR A 17 2.85 2.54 21.77
CA THR A 17 2.25 1.19 21.70
C THR A 17 0.88 1.13 22.39
N PHE A 18 0.72 1.83 23.51
CA PHE A 18 -0.56 1.91 24.22
C PHE A 18 -1.68 2.51 23.37
N THR A 19 -1.36 3.48 22.51
CA THR A 19 -2.35 4.10 21.62
C THR A 19 -2.86 3.12 20.56
N HIS A 20 -1.98 2.26 20.03
CA HIS A 20 -2.37 1.20 19.09
C HIS A 20 -3.35 0.20 19.74
N VAL A 21 -3.09 -0.18 21.00
CA VAL A 21 -3.92 -1.11 21.75
C VAL A 21 -5.32 -0.53 22.01
N MET A 22 -5.40 0.71 22.49
CA MET A 22 -6.67 1.36 22.82
C MET A 22 -7.54 1.59 21.58
N VAL A 23 -6.93 1.92 20.44
CA VAL A 23 -7.66 2.07 19.17
C VAL A 23 -8.06 0.72 18.58
N GLY A 24 -7.30 -0.35 18.85
CA GLY A 24 -7.66 -1.71 18.44
C GLY A 24 -8.84 -2.29 19.22
N TYR A 25 -8.95 -2.00 20.52
CA TYR A 25 -9.95 -2.60 21.42
C TYR A 25 -11.34 -1.92 21.37
N GLN A 26 -11.39 -0.66 20.93
CA GLN A 26 -12.60 0.08 20.55
C GLN A 26 -13.77 0.11 21.57
N GLN A 27 -13.48 -0.02 22.87
CA GLN A 27 -14.50 0.16 23.90
C GLN A 27 -14.86 1.65 24.11
N THR A 28 -16.13 1.91 24.45
CA THR A 28 -16.66 3.28 24.66
C THR A 28 -15.90 4.07 25.74
N PHE A 29 -15.36 3.37 26.74
CA PHE A 29 -14.51 3.95 27.79
C PHE A 29 -13.11 4.33 27.27
N ASP A 30 -12.55 3.53 26.38
CA ASP A 30 -11.22 3.73 25.81
C ASP A 30 -11.20 4.94 24.86
N VAL A 31 -12.25 5.11 24.05
CA VAL A 31 -12.39 6.25 23.13
C VAL A 31 -12.46 7.59 23.88
N LYS A 32 -13.20 7.64 25.00
CA LYS A 32 -13.26 8.86 25.83
C LYS A 32 -11.93 9.18 26.49
N SER A 33 -11.24 8.17 27.00
CA SER A 33 -9.91 8.33 27.61
C SER A 33 -8.86 8.81 26.58
N LEU A 34 -8.90 8.25 25.37
CA LEU A 34 -8.10 8.70 24.22
C LEU A 34 -8.39 10.17 23.87
N SER A 35 -9.67 10.57 23.87
CA SER A 35 -10.06 11.95 23.57
C SER A 35 -9.46 12.97 24.54
N ALA A 36 -9.33 12.63 25.82
CA ALA A 36 -8.73 13.49 26.83
C ALA A 36 -7.19 13.53 26.73
N PHE A 37 -6.57 12.42 26.31
CA PHE A 37 -5.12 12.29 26.18
C PHE A 37 -4.56 12.99 24.92
N LEU A 38 -5.30 12.92 23.81
CA LEU A 38 -4.88 13.44 22.51
C LEU A 38 -5.18 14.93 22.37
N ASP A 39 -4.12 15.73 22.27
CA ASP A 39 -4.23 17.17 22.09
C ASP A 39 -3.54 17.62 20.80
N PHE A 40 -4.33 17.80 19.75
CA PHE A 40 -3.87 18.14 18.38
C PHE A 40 -3.24 19.55 18.30
N THR A 41 -3.40 20.37 19.35
CA THR A 41 -2.77 21.69 19.46
C THR A 41 -1.29 21.61 19.87
N LYS A 42 -0.84 20.46 20.42
CA LYS A 42 0.53 20.29 20.92
C LYS A 42 1.47 19.69 19.88
N LYS A 43 2.41 20.51 19.36
CA LYS A 43 3.48 20.07 18.44
C LYS A 43 4.36 18.93 18.96
N LYS A 44 4.49 18.76 20.29
CA LYS A 44 5.28 17.67 20.87
C LYS A 44 4.65 16.29 20.66
N GLN A 45 3.36 16.24 20.34
CA GLN A 45 2.60 14.99 20.16
C GLN A 45 2.39 14.62 18.69
N VAL A 46 2.99 15.31 17.71
CA VAL A 46 2.78 15.03 16.27
C VAL A 46 2.98 13.55 15.92
N LYS A 47 4.07 12.93 16.39
CA LYS A 47 4.33 11.47 16.19
C LYS A 47 3.26 10.57 16.81
N LEU A 48 2.64 11.01 17.89
CA LEU A 48 1.56 10.29 18.56
C LEU A 48 0.24 10.47 17.80
N HIS A 49 -0.03 11.68 17.29
CA HIS A 49 -1.20 11.97 16.46
C HIS A 49 -1.19 11.15 15.17
N ASP A 50 -0.06 11.08 14.47
CA ASP A 50 0.12 10.22 13.28
C ASP A 50 -0.20 8.75 13.60
N LYS A 51 0.36 8.22 14.69
CA LYS A 51 0.12 6.82 15.10
C LYS A 51 -1.33 6.56 15.46
N PHE A 52 -1.98 7.48 16.16
CA PHE A 52 -3.41 7.40 16.47
C PHE A 52 -4.24 7.35 15.19
N LEU A 53 -4.00 8.28 14.26
CA LEU A 53 -4.75 8.38 13.00
C LEU A 53 -4.57 7.11 12.15
N TYR A 54 -3.33 6.64 11.96
CA TYR A 54 -3.11 5.39 11.23
C TYR A 54 -3.71 4.18 11.93
N SER A 55 -3.63 4.09 13.26
CA SER A 55 -4.31 3.01 14.00
C SER A 55 -5.82 3.03 13.78
N ALA A 56 -6.43 4.23 13.73
CA ALA A 56 -7.85 4.40 13.49
C ALA A 56 -8.22 3.99 12.05
N ALA A 57 -7.37 4.33 11.08
CA ALA A 57 -7.54 3.92 9.69
C ALA A 57 -7.48 2.40 9.52
N PHE A 58 -6.61 1.72 10.27
CA PHE A 58 -6.43 0.28 10.19
C PHE A 58 -7.35 -0.54 11.09
N ALA A 59 -8.13 0.09 11.97
CA ALA A 59 -9.02 -0.64 12.86
C ALA A 59 -9.98 -1.55 12.07
N PRO A 60 -10.17 -2.82 12.48
CA PRO A 60 -10.97 -3.78 11.72
C PRO A 60 -12.47 -3.45 11.75
N HIS A 61 -12.98 -2.98 12.89
CA HIS A 61 -14.42 -2.71 13.11
C HIS A 61 -14.68 -1.29 13.66
N PRO A 62 -14.33 -0.23 12.91
CA PRO A 62 -14.46 1.14 13.41
C PRO A 62 -15.88 1.45 13.92
N SER A 63 -15.96 2.14 15.05
CA SER A 63 -17.22 2.61 15.62
C SER A 63 -17.57 4.03 15.15
N THR A 64 -18.85 4.38 15.18
CA THR A 64 -19.30 5.76 14.92
C THR A 64 -18.76 6.75 15.95
N GLU A 65 -18.48 6.30 17.18
CA GLU A 65 -17.80 7.11 18.21
C GLU A 65 -16.36 7.45 17.82
N LEU A 66 -15.62 6.51 17.22
CA LEU A 66 -14.26 6.76 16.73
C LEU A 66 -14.28 7.79 15.59
N LEU A 67 -15.25 7.68 14.66
CA LEU A 67 -15.44 8.66 13.59
C LEU A 67 -15.70 10.06 14.16
N LYS A 68 -16.64 10.18 15.12
CA LYS A 68 -16.92 11.45 15.82
C LYS A 68 -15.67 12.03 16.47
N LEU A 69 -14.92 11.20 17.19
CA LEU A 69 -13.69 11.63 17.85
C LEU A 69 -12.69 12.23 16.85
N VAL A 70 -12.48 11.56 15.71
CA VAL A 70 -11.57 12.04 14.67
C VAL A 70 -12.09 13.37 14.11
N LEU A 71 -13.36 13.47 13.74
CA LEU A 71 -13.96 14.70 13.21
C LEU A 71 -13.90 15.87 14.20
N ASP A 72 -14.21 15.63 15.47
CA ASP A 72 -14.15 16.66 16.52
C ASP A 72 -12.73 17.19 16.69
N LYS A 73 -11.72 16.31 16.66
CA LYS A 73 -10.31 16.71 16.75
C LYS A 73 -9.83 17.48 15.51
N LEU A 74 -10.32 17.13 14.33
CA LEU A 74 -9.99 17.81 13.08
C LEU A 74 -10.73 19.13 12.89
N SER A 75 -11.93 19.28 13.46
CA SER A 75 -12.67 20.55 13.47
C SER A 75 -12.03 21.61 14.37
N GLY A 76 -11.24 21.16 15.35
CA GLY A 76 -10.48 22.03 16.24
C GLY A 76 -9.20 22.58 15.61
N LYS A 77 -8.38 23.25 16.43
CA LYS A 77 -7.08 23.76 15.98
C LYS A 77 -6.05 22.62 15.90
N VAL A 78 -5.62 22.29 14.69
CA VAL A 78 -4.52 21.33 14.45
C VAL A 78 -3.20 22.10 14.34
N SER A 79 -2.18 21.66 15.08
CA SER A 79 -0.89 22.37 15.16
C SER A 79 0.06 22.12 13.99
N ASP A 80 -0.18 21.06 13.22
CA ASP A 80 0.65 20.62 12.11
C ASP A 80 -0.23 20.31 10.88
N PRO A 81 -0.02 20.98 9.73
CA PRO A 81 -0.77 20.70 8.50
C PRO A 81 -0.70 19.23 8.05
N ALA A 82 0.44 18.56 8.27
CA ALA A 82 0.61 17.15 7.92
C ALA A 82 -0.36 16.22 8.67
N ILE A 83 -0.68 16.56 9.93
CA ILE A 83 -1.65 15.83 10.74
C ILE A 83 -3.07 16.09 10.26
N MET A 84 -3.35 17.31 9.80
CA MET A 84 -4.65 17.65 9.22
C MET A 84 -4.89 16.86 7.93
N GLU A 85 -3.90 16.80 7.04
CA GLU A 85 -3.96 16.01 5.81
C GLU A 85 -4.17 14.52 6.08
N THR A 86 -3.38 13.98 7.02
CA THR A 86 -3.50 12.58 7.44
C THR A 86 -4.90 12.32 8.02
N GLY A 87 -5.43 13.24 8.82
CA GLY A 87 -6.78 13.14 9.38
C GLY A 87 -7.88 13.10 8.32
N ILE A 88 -7.78 13.92 7.28
CA ILE A 88 -8.72 13.92 6.15
C ILE A 88 -8.68 12.56 5.44
N MET A 89 -7.49 12.04 5.14
CA MET A 89 -7.33 10.72 4.48
C MET A 89 -7.85 9.56 5.34
N VAL A 90 -7.62 9.60 6.65
CA VAL A 90 -8.09 8.59 7.60
C VAL A 90 -9.61 8.62 7.77
N THR A 91 -10.20 9.81 7.73
CA THR A 91 -11.67 9.96 7.75
C THR A 91 -12.32 9.19 6.60
N GLY A 92 -11.74 9.29 5.40
CA GLY A 92 -12.17 8.49 4.24
C GLY A 92 -12.09 6.98 4.49
N ALA A 93 -10.98 6.49 5.05
CA ALA A 93 -10.81 5.06 5.36
C ALA A 93 -11.84 4.55 6.38
N ILE A 94 -12.14 5.34 7.42
CA ILE A 94 -13.15 5.00 8.43
C ILE A 94 -14.55 4.94 7.80
N ILE A 95 -14.92 5.94 6.98
CA ILE A 95 -16.21 5.96 6.27
C ILE A 95 -16.35 4.74 5.37
N GLY A 96 -15.33 4.43 4.56
CA GLY A 96 -15.35 3.28 3.66
C GLY A 96 -15.58 1.97 4.41
N LYS A 97 -14.92 1.79 5.56
CA LYS A 97 -15.11 0.61 6.43
C LYS A 97 -16.50 0.55 7.06
N LEU A 98 -17.01 1.67 7.59
CA LEU A 98 -18.37 1.74 8.15
C LEU A 98 -19.42 1.41 7.09
N CYS A 99 -19.26 1.92 5.86
CA CYS A 99 -20.16 1.61 4.76
C CYS A 99 -20.11 0.13 4.33
N ARG A 100 -18.93 -0.51 4.36
CA ARG A 100 -18.80 -1.97 4.13
C ARG A 100 -19.45 -2.81 5.25
N MET A 101 -19.68 -2.22 6.43
CA MET A 101 -20.36 -2.85 7.57
C MET A 101 -21.87 -2.51 7.62
N ASP A 102 -22.46 -2.05 6.51
CA ASP A 102 -23.87 -1.63 6.40
C ASP A 102 -24.27 -0.46 7.31
N LEU A 103 -23.30 0.33 7.80
CA LEU A 103 -23.53 1.54 8.62
C LEU A 103 -23.41 2.83 7.78
N CYS A 104 -23.64 2.74 6.47
CA CYS A 104 -23.42 3.85 5.55
C CYS A 104 -24.47 4.97 5.68
N GLU A 105 -25.68 4.64 6.14
CA GLU A 105 -26.83 5.54 6.32
C GLU A 105 -26.93 6.13 7.74
N GLU A 106 -25.94 5.87 8.60
CA GLU A 106 -25.87 6.47 9.91
C GLU A 106 -25.62 7.98 9.81
N LYS A 107 -26.33 8.77 10.62
CA LYS A 107 -26.32 10.25 10.53
C LYS A 107 -24.92 10.85 10.63
N ASP A 108 -24.06 10.22 11.44
CA ASP A 108 -22.69 10.67 11.65
C ASP A 108 -21.80 10.36 10.46
N VAL A 109 -22.08 9.26 9.75
CA VAL A 109 -21.37 8.87 8.53
C VAL A 109 -21.78 9.78 7.38
N ASP A 110 -23.08 10.05 7.21
CA ASP A 110 -23.57 10.99 6.21
C ASP A 110 -23.04 12.42 6.42
N ARG A 111 -22.99 12.87 7.68
CA ARG A 111 -22.34 14.13 8.03
C ARG A 111 -20.86 14.14 7.64
N ALA A 112 -20.14 13.03 7.87
CA ALA A 112 -18.73 12.93 7.53
C ALA A 112 -18.51 12.95 6.00
N LYS A 113 -19.36 12.26 5.23
CA LYS A 113 -19.35 12.32 3.77
C LYS A 113 -19.57 13.74 3.26
N ALA A 114 -20.57 14.43 3.81
CA ALA A 114 -20.87 15.82 3.44
C ALA A 114 -19.68 16.74 3.72
N ILE A 115 -19.02 16.60 4.87
CA ILE A 115 -17.81 17.38 5.21
C ILE A 115 -16.69 17.13 4.20
N LEU A 116 -16.47 15.89 3.76
CA LEU A 116 -15.43 15.59 2.76
C LEU A 116 -15.75 16.18 1.38
N LEU A 117 -17.00 16.07 0.94
CA LEU A 117 -17.44 16.61 -0.36
C LEU A 117 -17.46 18.15 -0.36
N GLU A 118 -17.94 18.77 0.70
CA GLU A 118 -17.90 20.22 0.87
C GLU A 118 -16.45 20.72 0.94
N GLY A 119 -15.59 19.99 1.65
CA GLY A 119 -14.15 20.27 1.71
C GLY A 119 -13.47 20.19 0.34
N LEU A 120 -13.83 19.21 -0.48
CA LEU A 120 -13.34 19.06 -1.85
C LEU A 120 -13.80 20.24 -2.75
N ASN A 121 -15.08 20.61 -2.68
CA ASN A 121 -15.65 21.69 -3.48
C ASN A 121 -15.11 23.08 -3.08
N ASN A 122 -14.80 23.29 -1.80
CA ASN A 122 -14.28 24.56 -1.29
C ASN A 122 -12.74 24.66 -1.37
N ALA A 123 -12.04 23.60 -1.80
CA ALA A 123 -10.59 23.62 -1.90
C ALA A 123 -10.14 24.38 -3.17
N GLU A 124 -9.45 25.51 -2.98
CA GLU A 124 -8.90 26.30 -4.09
C GLU A 124 -7.51 25.83 -4.54
N ASP A 125 -6.76 25.20 -3.65
CA ASP A 125 -5.37 24.78 -3.88
C ASP A 125 -5.32 23.32 -4.37
N GLU A 126 -4.60 23.07 -5.46
CA GLU A 126 -4.38 21.72 -6.02
C GLU A 126 -3.85 20.74 -4.96
N ALA A 127 -2.98 21.19 -4.06
CA ALA A 127 -2.46 20.35 -3.00
C ALA A 127 -3.57 19.90 -2.04
N LYS A 128 -4.52 20.78 -1.71
CA LYS A 128 -5.67 20.44 -0.86
C LYS A 128 -6.68 19.55 -1.60
N ILE A 129 -6.99 19.87 -2.86
CA ILE A 129 -7.87 19.06 -3.71
C ILE A 129 -7.34 17.62 -3.77
N LYS A 130 -6.04 17.45 -4.01
CA LYS A 130 -5.37 16.14 -4.00
C LYS A 130 -5.64 15.36 -2.72
N ILE A 131 -5.54 15.99 -1.55
CA ILE A 131 -5.75 15.30 -0.25
C ILE A 131 -7.20 14.84 -0.10
N TYR A 132 -8.18 15.64 -0.52
CA TYR A 132 -9.58 15.22 -0.51
C TYR A 132 -9.85 14.07 -1.50
N LEU A 133 -9.26 14.11 -2.71
CA LEU A 133 -9.35 13.01 -3.67
C LEU A 133 -8.72 11.72 -3.13
N LEU A 134 -7.59 11.82 -2.42
CA LEU A 134 -6.97 10.67 -1.72
C LEU A 134 -7.82 10.16 -0.55
N SER A 135 -8.60 11.03 0.10
CA SER A 135 -9.59 10.60 1.09
C SER A 135 -10.74 9.83 0.44
N LEU A 136 -11.25 10.30 -0.70
CA LEU A 136 -12.26 9.57 -1.48
C LEU A 136 -11.72 8.23 -2.01
N LYS A 137 -10.44 8.18 -2.40
CA LYS A 137 -9.73 6.94 -2.74
C LYS A 137 -9.76 5.90 -1.60
N ASN A 138 -9.65 6.35 -0.35
CA ASN A 138 -9.77 5.49 0.83
C ASN A 138 -11.23 5.11 1.15
N ALA A 139 -12.18 6.02 0.90
CA ALA A 139 -13.59 5.78 1.17
C ALA A 139 -14.24 4.80 0.18
N GLN A 140 -13.83 4.85 -1.09
CA GLN A 140 -14.30 3.97 -2.18
C GLN A 140 -15.83 3.90 -2.26
N LEU A 141 -16.50 5.05 -2.14
CA LEU A 141 -17.95 5.14 -2.16
C LEU A 141 -18.46 5.21 -3.61
N PRO A 142 -19.35 4.30 -4.05
CA PRO A 142 -19.85 4.30 -5.43
C PRO A 142 -20.53 5.62 -5.83
N GLU A 143 -21.18 6.29 -4.87
CA GLU A 143 -21.80 7.61 -5.04
C GLU A 143 -20.83 8.73 -5.40
N THR A 144 -19.53 8.55 -5.15
CA THR A 144 -18.49 9.56 -5.48
C THR A 144 -17.89 9.38 -6.87
N ILE A 145 -18.22 8.29 -7.59
CA ILE A 145 -17.68 8.03 -8.94
C ILE A 145 -17.97 9.19 -9.90
N PRO A 146 -19.21 9.75 -9.99
CA PRO A 146 -19.48 10.87 -10.89
C PRO A 146 -18.62 12.10 -10.58
N THR A 147 -18.41 12.40 -9.30
CA THR A 147 -17.53 13.50 -8.86
C THR A 147 -16.08 13.22 -9.29
N LEU A 148 -15.57 12.01 -9.09
CA LEU A 148 -14.21 11.65 -9.53
C LEU A 148 -14.03 11.76 -11.05
N LEU A 149 -15.04 11.35 -11.83
CA LEU A 149 -15.02 11.51 -13.29
C LEU A 149 -15.03 12.98 -13.70
N GLN A 150 -15.83 13.82 -13.04
CA GLN A 150 -15.85 15.26 -13.28
C GLN A 150 -14.46 15.88 -13.05
N TYR A 151 -13.84 15.60 -11.91
CA TYR A 151 -12.50 16.12 -11.60
C TYR A 151 -11.42 15.59 -12.55
N ALA A 152 -11.57 14.37 -13.05
CA ALA A 152 -10.65 13.78 -14.04
C ALA A 152 -10.82 14.38 -15.45
N ASP A 153 -12.04 14.77 -15.84
CA ASP A 153 -12.30 15.34 -17.17
C ASP A 153 -11.98 16.85 -17.22
N GLU A 154 -12.37 17.62 -16.19
CA GLU A 154 -12.27 19.08 -16.16
C GLU A 154 -10.85 19.60 -15.84
N HIS A 155 -10.09 18.89 -14.99
CA HIS A 155 -8.75 19.32 -14.58
C HIS A 155 -7.62 18.57 -15.32
N THR A 156 -6.39 19.06 -15.18
CA THR A 156 -5.18 18.41 -15.70
C THR A 156 -4.13 18.27 -14.58
N GLY A 157 -3.01 17.59 -14.86
CA GLY A 157 -1.88 17.52 -13.93
C GLY A 157 -2.20 16.73 -12.65
N VAL A 158 -1.81 17.29 -11.49
CA VAL A 158 -1.87 16.59 -10.19
C VAL A 158 -3.29 16.22 -9.78
N VAL A 159 -4.26 17.09 -10.06
CA VAL A 159 -5.67 16.87 -9.71
C VAL A 159 -6.28 15.75 -10.54
N CYS A 160 -6.09 15.78 -11.86
CA CYS A 160 -6.53 14.71 -12.76
C CYS A 160 -5.91 13.37 -12.38
N TYR A 161 -4.59 13.34 -12.18
CA TYR A 161 -3.88 12.13 -11.75
C TYR A 161 -4.42 11.57 -10.42
N ALA A 162 -4.70 12.43 -9.44
CA ALA A 162 -5.25 12.03 -8.15
C ALA A 162 -6.68 11.44 -8.28
N ALA A 163 -7.53 12.05 -9.12
CA ALA A 163 -8.87 11.57 -9.40
C ALA A 163 -8.86 10.20 -10.10
N LEU A 164 -7.99 10.03 -11.12
CA LEU A 164 -7.79 8.75 -11.80
C LEU A 164 -7.24 7.68 -10.85
N SER A 165 -6.28 8.03 -9.99
CA SER A 165 -5.75 7.12 -8.96
C SER A 165 -6.82 6.71 -7.94
N ALA A 166 -7.77 7.60 -7.62
CA ALA A 166 -8.91 7.30 -6.77
C ALA A 166 -9.87 6.32 -7.46
N LEU A 167 -10.16 6.51 -8.75
CA LEU A 167 -10.98 5.59 -9.55
C LEU A 167 -10.37 4.19 -9.61
N GLN A 168 -9.06 4.07 -9.83
CA GLN A 168 -8.38 2.76 -9.86
C GLN A 168 -8.43 1.97 -8.55
N ALA A 169 -8.78 2.61 -7.43
CA ALA A 169 -8.94 1.93 -6.17
C ALA A 169 -10.26 1.15 -6.08
N PHE A 170 -11.25 1.46 -6.93
CA PHE A 170 -12.52 0.77 -6.97
C PHE A 170 -12.37 -0.65 -7.54
N PRO A 171 -13.20 -1.60 -7.09
CA PRO A 171 -13.30 -2.93 -7.70
C PRO A 171 -13.54 -2.87 -9.23
N PRO A 172 -13.02 -3.85 -10.00
CA PRO A 172 -13.10 -3.85 -11.47
C PRO A 172 -14.52 -3.73 -12.06
N HIS A 173 -15.55 -4.15 -11.33
CA HIS A 173 -16.94 -4.05 -11.79
C HIS A 173 -17.43 -2.60 -11.90
N PHE A 174 -17.00 -1.70 -11.02
CA PHE A 174 -17.32 -0.28 -11.13
C PHE A 174 -16.56 0.39 -12.28
N LEU A 175 -15.30 -0.01 -12.50
CA LEU A 175 -14.50 0.47 -13.62
C LEU A 175 -15.03 0.03 -15.00
N SER A 176 -15.84 -1.03 -15.01
CA SER A 176 -16.42 -1.58 -16.24
C SER A 176 -17.68 -0.86 -16.69
N ALA A 177 -18.19 0.11 -15.91
CA ALA A 177 -19.30 0.97 -16.29
C ALA A 177 -18.96 1.79 -17.54
N GLN A 178 -19.94 1.96 -18.44
CA GLN A 178 -19.74 2.61 -19.72
C GLN A 178 -19.28 4.07 -19.57
N GLU A 179 -19.86 4.80 -18.61
CA GLU A 179 -19.50 6.19 -18.30
C GLU A 179 -18.00 6.32 -17.96
N VAL A 180 -17.48 5.45 -17.10
CA VAL A 180 -16.06 5.43 -16.73
C VAL A 180 -15.20 5.16 -17.96
N LYS A 181 -15.56 4.14 -18.76
CA LYS A 181 -14.80 3.79 -19.97
C LYS A 181 -14.76 4.94 -20.98
N ASP A 182 -15.87 5.61 -21.21
CA ASP A 182 -15.95 6.71 -22.17
C ASP A 182 -15.12 7.92 -21.73
N THR A 183 -15.13 8.26 -20.43
CA THR A 183 -14.22 9.28 -19.88
C THR A 183 -12.76 8.87 -20.03
N MET A 184 -12.39 7.63 -19.71
CA MET A 184 -11.00 7.16 -19.87
C MET A 184 -10.55 7.19 -21.34
N LYS A 185 -11.44 6.83 -22.29
CA LYS A 185 -11.17 6.94 -23.73
C LYS A 185 -10.99 8.41 -24.13
N SER A 186 -11.83 9.32 -23.62
CA SER A 186 -11.71 10.77 -23.88
C SER A 186 -10.34 11.31 -23.44
N ILE A 187 -9.92 10.98 -22.22
CA ILE A 187 -8.61 11.38 -21.65
C ILE A 187 -7.46 10.79 -22.47
N LEU A 188 -7.53 9.50 -22.80
CA LEU A 188 -6.48 8.81 -23.57
C LEU A 188 -6.25 9.44 -24.94
N HIS A 189 -7.34 9.78 -25.65
CA HIS A 189 -7.34 10.37 -26.99
C HIS A 189 -7.30 11.90 -26.99
N GLN A 190 -7.29 12.54 -25.82
CA GLN A 190 -7.31 14.00 -25.68
C GLN A 190 -8.47 14.66 -26.44
N THR A 191 -9.68 14.09 -26.33
CA THR A 191 -10.84 14.51 -27.14
C THR A 191 -11.37 15.88 -26.73
N HIS A 192 -11.40 16.16 -25.42
CA HIS A 192 -11.90 17.43 -24.88
C HIS A 192 -10.79 18.47 -24.68
N GLN A 193 -9.65 18.04 -24.14
CA GLN A 193 -8.50 18.90 -23.86
C GLN A 193 -7.17 18.12 -23.88
N GLN A 194 -6.06 18.85 -23.79
CA GLN A 194 -4.74 18.23 -23.67
C GLN A 194 -4.51 17.78 -22.22
N TYR A 195 -4.32 16.47 -22.06
CA TYR A 195 -3.95 15.85 -20.79
C TYR A 195 -2.46 15.54 -20.72
N ASP A 196 -1.91 15.60 -19.52
CA ASP A 196 -0.52 15.24 -19.23
C ASP A 196 -0.25 13.75 -19.48
N LYS A 197 1.01 13.43 -19.78
CA LYS A 197 1.45 12.06 -20.11
C LYS A 197 1.11 11.07 -18.97
N LYS A 198 1.23 11.49 -17.71
CA LYS A 198 0.97 10.65 -16.52
C LYS A 198 -0.53 10.30 -16.43
N SER A 199 -1.42 11.27 -16.60
CA SER A 199 -2.87 11.04 -16.63
C SER A 199 -3.32 10.15 -17.78
N ARG A 200 -2.76 10.33 -18.98
CA ARG A 200 -3.07 9.48 -20.14
C ARG A 200 -2.65 8.02 -19.93
N LEU A 201 -1.45 7.81 -19.37
CA LEU A 201 -1.00 6.48 -18.98
C LEU A 201 -1.95 5.87 -17.93
N MET A 202 -2.35 6.65 -16.92
CA MET A 202 -3.28 6.18 -15.89
C MET A 202 -4.65 5.79 -16.47
N ALA A 203 -5.17 6.56 -17.43
CA ALA A 203 -6.42 6.24 -18.12
C ALA A 203 -6.31 4.92 -18.91
N ALA A 204 -5.21 4.70 -19.63
CA ALA A 204 -4.95 3.44 -20.32
C ALA A 204 -4.84 2.24 -19.35
N GLU A 205 -4.13 2.42 -18.22
CA GLU A 205 -4.04 1.42 -17.17
C GLU A 205 -5.42 1.10 -16.57
N THR A 206 -6.26 2.11 -16.36
CA THR A 206 -7.63 1.95 -15.83
C THR A 206 -8.51 1.14 -16.78
N LEU A 207 -8.43 1.40 -18.10
CA LEU A 207 -9.13 0.58 -19.10
C LEU A 207 -8.65 -0.88 -19.12
N LEU A 208 -7.35 -1.12 -18.87
CA LEU A 208 -6.82 -2.48 -18.75
C LEU A 208 -7.25 -3.18 -17.46
N LEU A 209 -7.48 -2.44 -16.37
CA LEU A 209 -7.98 -2.98 -15.10
C LEU A 209 -9.47 -3.36 -15.21
N ALA A 210 -10.25 -2.57 -15.95
CA ALA A 210 -11.64 -2.90 -16.28
C ALA A 210 -11.77 -4.18 -17.13
N ASP A 211 -13.01 -4.66 -17.28
CA ASP A 211 -13.32 -5.73 -18.23
C ASP A 211 -13.16 -5.21 -19.66
N CYS A 212 -11.95 -5.38 -20.20
CA CYS A 212 -11.53 -4.84 -21.48
C CYS A 212 -12.23 -5.57 -22.64
N THR A 213 -13.05 -4.85 -23.39
CA THR A 213 -13.69 -5.35 -24.62
C THR A 213 -12.74 -5.23 -25.82
N LEU A 214 -13.12 -5.82 -26.96
CA LEU A 214 -12.35 -5.67 -28.20
C LEU A 214 -12.30 -4.21 -28.68
N GLU A 215 -13.37 -3.45 -28.46
CA GLU A 215 -13.40 -2.01 -28.78
C GLU A 215 -12.44 -1.23 -27.88
N ASP A 216 -12.40 -1.55 -26.59
CA ASP A 216 -11.47 -0.94 -25.64
C ASP A 216 -10.02 -1.23 -26.05
N LEU A 217 -9.70 -2.45 -26.49
CA LEU A 217 -8.36 -2.79 -27.00
C LEU A 217 -8.00 -2.00 -28.26
N LYS A 218 -8.95 -1.79 -29.18
CA LYS A 218 -8.71 -0.95 -30.38
C LYS A 218 -8.43 0.49 -29.98
N SER A 219 -9.23 1.03 -29.06
CA SER A 219 -9.06 2.37 -28.52
C SER A 219 -7.69 2.53 -27.85
N ILE A 220 -7.29 1.58 -27.01
CA ILE A 220 -5.96 1.56 -26.38
C ILE A 220 -4.87 1.52 -27.46
N SER A 221 -4.97 0.61 -28.44
CA SER A 221 -3.97 0.50 -29.51
C SER A 221 -3.79 1.79 -30.31
N ALA A 222 -4.87 2.51 -30.59
CA ALA A 222 -4.81 3.82 -31.24
C ALA A 222 -4.21 4.88 -30.33
N GLY A 223 -4.56 4.88 -29.04
CA GLY A 223 -4.02 5.81 -28.04
C GLY A 223 -2.53 5.64 -27.80
N LEU A 224 -2.02 4.40 -27.85
CA LEU A 224 -0.59 4.09 -27.69
C LEU A 224 0.29 4.70 -28.78
N VAL A 225 -0.25 5.04 -29.96
CA VAL A 225 0.53 5.73 -31.01
C VAL A 225 0.84 7.17 -30.60
N LEU A 226 -0.01 7.76 -29.75
CA LEU A 226 0.09 9.15 -29.29
C LEU A 226 0.83 9.28 -27.95
N MET A 227 1.35 8.18 -27.41
CA MET A 227 2.08 8.14 -26.13
C MET A 227 3.58 8.03 -26.36
N ASP A 228 4.38 8.37 -25.34
CA ASP A 228 5.82 8.15 -25.37
C ASP A 228 6.16 6.65 -25.45
N VAL A 229 7.38 6.36 -25.88
CA VAL A 229 7.84 4.98 -26.16
C VAL A 229 7.75 4.11 -24.91
N GLU A 230 8.17 4.66 -23.76
CA GLU A 230 8.25 3.93 -22.50
C GLU A 230 6.87 3.68 -21.87
N SER A 231 5.98 4.66 -21.86
CA SER A 231 4.59 4.48 -21.44
C SER A 231 3.86 3.48 -22.34
N SER A 232 4.07 3.56 -23.65
CA SER A 232 3.48 2.62 -24.60
C SER A 232 3.94 1.19 -24.35
N LYS A 233 5.25 1.04 -24.09
CA LYS A 233 5.87 -0.24 -23.72
C LYS A 233 5.28 -0.80 -22.43
N LEU A 234 5.09 0.05 -21.41
CA LEU A 234 4.53 -0.35 -20.13
C LEU A 234 3.11 -0.91 -20.27
N VAL A 235 2.22 -0.19 -20.95
CA VAL A 235 0.82 -0.61 -21.17
C VAL A 235 0.78 -1.95 -21.93
N MET A 236 1.63 -2.10 -22.95
CA MET A 236 1.73 -3.37 -23.68
C MET A 236 2.29 -4.51 -22.82
N SER A 237 3.24 -4.22 -21.92
CA SER A 237 3.73 -5.20 -20.95
C SER A 237 2.63 -5.62 -19.98
N LYS A 238 1.80 -4.67 -19.50
CA LYS A 238 0.63 -4.98 -18.65
C LYS A 238 -0.39 -5.86 -19.35
N LEU A 239 -0.71 -5.55 -20.61
CA LEU A 239 -1.62 -6.37 -21.41
C LEU A 239 -1.09 -7.80 -21.57
N ARG A 240 0.21 -7.96 -21.90
CA ARG A 240 0.83 -9.29 -21.99
C ARG A 240 0.81 -10.02 -20.66
N ASN A 241 1.17 -9.34 -19.58
CA ASN A 241 1.19 -9.90 -18.23
C ASN A 241 -0.21 -10.40 -17.83
N LYS A 242 -1.27 -9.64 -18.12
CA LYS A 242 -2.68 -10.05 -17.89
C LYS A 242 -3.08 -11.28 -18.71
N LEU A 243 -2.52 -11.44 -19.92
CA LEU A 243 -2.78 -12.62 -20.76
C LEU A 243 -2.02 -13.86 -20.28
N THR A 244 -0.80 -13.70 -19.73
CA THR A 244 0.01 -14.80 -19.21
C THR A 244 -0.41 -15.23 -17.80
N LEU A 245 -0.76 -14.29 -16.92
CA LEU A 245 -1.32 -14.60 -15.60
C LEU A 245 -2.80 -14.94 -15.74
N HIS A 246 -3.09 -16.21 -15.97
CA HIS A 246 -4.40 -16.73 -15.66
C HIS A 246 -4.66 -16.60 -14.15
N HIS A 247 -5.82 -16.09 -13.76
CA HIS A 247 -6.25 -16.03 -12.37
C HIS A 247 -6.10 -17.44 -11.75
N PRO A 248 -5.29 -17.64 -10.69
CA PRO A 248 -4.90 -18.97 -10.23
C PRO A 248 -6.11 -19.84 -9.83
N LEU A 249 -7.20 -19.20 -9.39
CA LEU A 249 -8.45 -19.83 -8.98
C LEU A 249 -9.53 -19.93 -10.09
N LYS A 250 -9.33 -19.35 -11.28
CA LYS A 250 -10.30 -19.48 -12.39
C LYS A 250 -9.75 -20.40 -13.48
N LYS A 251 -10.56 -21.39 -13.86
CA LYS A 251 -10.26 -22.24 -15.03
C LYS A 251 -9.97 -21.36 -16.26
N PRO A 252 -8.99 -21.74 -17.09
CA PRO A 252 -8.58 -20.93 -18.23
C PRO A 252 -9.76 -20.78 -19.21
N ASN A 253 -10.38 -19.60 -19.22
CA ASN A 253 -11.37 -19.26 -20.23
C ASN A 253 -10.63 -19.02 -21.55
N LYS A 254 -10.47 -20.09 -22.33
CA LYS A 254 -9.91 -20.12 -23.70
C LYS A 254 -10.67 -19.27 -24.72
N THR A 255 -11.71 -18.54 -24.31
CA THR A 255 -12.57 -17.72 -25.16
C THR A 255 -12.04 -16.31 -25.40
N HIS A 256 -11.24 -15.73 -24.49
CA HIS A 256 -10.77 -14.34 -24.64
C HIS A 256 -9.57 -14.18 -25.58
N SER A 257 -8.84 -15.27 -25.90
CA SER A 257 -7.67 -15.20 -26.79
C SER A 257 -8.00 -15.36 -28.28
N LYS A 258 -9.22 -15.77 -28.65
CA LYS A 258 -9.59 -16.07 -30.05
C LYS A 258 -9.96 -14.84 -30.90
N GLY A 259 -10.09 -13.66 -30.31
CA GLY A 259 -10.52 -12.44 -31.00
C GLY A 259 -9.43 -11.40 -31.28
N ILE A 260 -8.21 -11.59 -30.79
CA ILE A 260 -7.12 -10.60 -30.95
C ILE A 260 -6.45 -10.84 -32.31
N SER A 261 -7.08 -10.35 -33.37
CA SER A 261 -6.50 -10.24 -34.72
C SER A 261 -5.36 -9.20 -34.81
N TYR A 262 -5.00 -8.56 -33.70
CA TYR A 262 -3.85 -7.64 -33.57
C TYR A 262 -2.56 -8.37 -33.17
N HIS A 263 -2.35 -9.58 -33.68
CA HIS A 263 -1.04 -10.24 -33.64
C HIS A 263 -0.14 -9.72 -34.78
N ASN A 264 -0.03 -8.40 -34.93
CA ASN A 264 1.06 -7.84 -35.73
C ASN A 264 2.27 -7.71 -34.81
N TYR A 265 3.37 -8.35 -35.21
CA TYR A 265 4.66 -8.25 -34.50
C TYR A 265 5.04 -6.80 -34.28
N TRP A 266 4.73 -5.90 -35.22
CA TRP A 266 5.04 -4.47 -35.15
C TRP A 266 4.38 -3.73 -33.96
N ASP A 267 3.08 -3.94 -33.74
CA ASP A 267 2.35 -3.25 -32.67
C ASP A 267 2.67 -3.84 -31.29
N LEU A 268 2.99 -5.13 -31.26
CA LEU A 268 3.40 -5.87 -30.07
C LEU A 268 4.89 -5.67 -29.73
N SER A 269 5.75 -5.41 -30.70
CA SER A 269 7.18 -5.14 -30.53
C SER A 269 7.41 -3.65 -30.29
N LYS A 270 6.86 -3.11 -29.20
CA LYS A 270 7.27 -1.78 -28.75
C LYS A 270 8.71 -1.84 -28.26
N THR A 271 9.53 -0.94 -28.78
CA THR A 271 10.84 -0.59 -28.23
C THR A 271 10.66 0.07 -26.86
N GLY A 272 11.70 0.07 -26.04
CA GLY A 272 11.65 0.63 -24.68
C GLY A 272 11.95 -0.40 -23.59
N ARG A 273 12.26 0.12 -22.41
CA ARG A 273 12.84 -0.59 -21.27
C ARG A 273 11.80 -0.87 -20.17
N SER A 274 10.69 -0.16 -20.20
CA SER A 274 9.61 -0.30 -19.21
C SER A 274 9.06 -1.71 -19.21
N THR A 275 8.92 -2.28 -18.01
CA THR A 275 8.56 -3.68 -17.83
C THR A 275 7.53 -3.84 -16.74
N VAL A 276 6.72 -4.88 -16.90
CA VAL A 276 5.78 -5.32 -15.88
C VAL A 276 5.97 -6.80 -15.69
N PHE A 277 6.05 -7.19 -14.42
CA PHE A 277 6.17 -8.58 -14.01
C PHE A 277 5.18 -8.87 -12.89
N SER A 278 4.57 -10.04 -12.92
CA SER A 278 3.90 -10.55 -11.73
C SER A 278 4.15 -12.04 -11.57
N GLY A 279 4.34 -12.47 -10.33
CA GLY A 279 4.59 -13.84 -9.95
C GLY A 279 3.72 -14.28 -8.80
N LEU A 280 3.70 -15.59 -8.54
CA LEU A 280 2.99 -16.17 -7.42
C LEU A 280 3.91 -16.20 -6.20
N LEU A 281 3.49 -15.59 -5.09
CA LEU A 281 4.16 -15.74 -3.78
C LEU A 281 3.78 -17.07 -3.15
N THR A 282 2.49 -17.35 -3.04
CA THR A 282 1.97 -18.60 -2.47
C THR A 282 0.63 -18.93 -3.12
N ALA A 283 0.33 -20.21 -3.31
CA ALA A 283 -1.00 -20.68 -3.65
C ALA A 283 -1.36 -21.86 -2.77
N THR A 284 -2.55 -21.79 -2.22
CA THR A 284 -3.25 -22.84 -1.50
C THR A 284 -4.59 -23.08 -2.20
N ASP A 285 -5.34 -24.09 -1.78
CA ASP A 285 -6.63 -24.41 -2.41
C ASP A 285 -7.64 -23.26 -2.30
N ASP A 286 -7.61 -22.51 -1.19
CA ASP A 286 -8.57 -21.43 -0.92
C ASP A 286 -8.01 -20.03 -1.15
N MET A 287 -6.68 -19.85 -1.08
CA MET A 287 -6.03 -18.55 -1.09
C MET A 287 -4.80 -18.55 -2.00
N ALA A 288 -4.68 -17.50 -2.83
CA ALA A 288 -3.50 -17.25 -3.64
C ALA A 288 -2.94 -15.84 -3.35
N SER A 289 -1.63 -15.71 -3.27
CA SER A 289 -0.96 -14.41 -3.15
C SER A 289 0.02 -14.22 -4.29
N THR A 290 0.02 -13.03 -4.88
CA THR A 290 0.91 -12.65 -5.97
C THR A 290 1.75 -11.44 -5.57
N TYR A 291 2.93 -11.34 -6.16
CA TYR A 291 3.74 -10.13 -6.15
C TYR A 291 3.79 -9.53 -7.56
N GLY A 292 3.78 -8.21 -7.66
CA GLY A 292 3.87 -7.45 -8.89
C GLY A 292 4.97 -6.41 -8.82
N LEU A 293 5.63 -6.17 -9.95
CA LEU A 293 6.59 -5.09 -10.14
C LEU A 293 6.34 -4.43 -11.51
N ASP A 294 6.02 -3.14 -11.49
CA ASP A 294 5.93 -2.29 -12.68
C ASP A 294 7.07 -1.27 -12.64
N LEU A 295 7.85 -1.20 -13.71
CA LEU A 295 8.94 -0.23 -13.88
C LEU A 295 8.67 0.62 -15.12
N LEU A 296 8.49 1.91 -14.93
CA LEU A 296 8.42 2.91 -15.98
C LEU A 296 9.74 3.67 -16.03
N PHE A 297 10.41 3.62 -17.17
CA PHE A 297 11.62 4.37 -17.42
C PHE A 297 11.33 5.65 -18.19
N THR A 298 12.27 6.58 -18.12
CA THR A 298 12.35 7.76 -18.97
C THR A 298 13.07 7.36 -20.26
N GLU A 299 13.00 8.20 -21.30
CA GLU A 299 13.70 7.94 -22.57
C GLU A 299 15.23 7.95 -22.39
N SER A 300 15.73 8.69 -21.39
CA SER A 300 17.15 8.67 -20.98
C SER A 300 17.56 7.39 -20.23
N GLY A 301 16.58 6.54 -19.89
CA GLY A 301 16.81 5.28 -19.20
C GLY A 301 16.88 5.39 -17.67
N LEU A 302 16.44 6.50 -17.09
CA LEU A 302 16.26 6.66 -15.65
C LEU A 302 14.91 6.09 -15.22
N LEU A 303 14.81 5.63 -13.97
CA LEU A 303 13.56 5.12 -13.43
C LEU A 303 12.62 6.28 -13.09
N LYS A 304 11.50 6.42 -13.80
CA LYS A 304 10.48 7.47 -13.57
C LYS A 304 9.46 7.04 -12.52
N ARG A 305 9.00 5.78 -12.57
CA ARG A 305 8.04 5.22 -11.61
C ARG A 305 8.29 3.75 -11.39
N SER A 306 8.31 3.32 -10.13
CA SER A 306 8.31 1.90 -9.74
C SER A 306 7.08 1.63 -8.89
N VAL A 307 6.33 0.59 -9.22
CA VAL A 307 5.18 0.12 -8.43
C VAL A 307 5.43 -1.33 -8.06
N SER A 308 5.64 -1.57 -6.77
CA SER A 308 5.72 -2.91 -6.19
C SER A 308 4.43 -3.20 -5.45
N ASP A 309 3.78 -4.33 -5.72
CA ASP A 309 2.54 -4.70 -5.03
C ASP A 309 2.51 -6.17 -4.60
N ILE A 310 1.83 -6.41 -3.48
CA ILE A 310 1.50 -7.73 -2.96
C ILE A 310 -0.02 -7.79 -2.83
N LYS A 311 -0.62 -8.71 -3.57
CA LYS A 311 -2.06 -8.95 -3.59
C LYS A 311 -2.38 -10.30 -2.97
N LEU A 312 -3.49 -10.34 -2.26
CA LEU A 312 -4.09 -11.55 -1.73
C LEU A 312 -5.43 -11.78 -2.43
N PHE A 313 -5.64 -12.99 -2.91
CA PHE A 313 -6.85 -13.44 -3.57
C PHE A 313 -7.45 -14.58 -2.77
N ASP A 314 -8.71 -14.41 -2.41
CA ASP A 314 -9.64 -15.45 -1.98
C ASP A 314 -10.71 -15.63 -3.07
N HIS A 315 -11.57 -16.64 -2.97
CA HIS A 315 -12.57 -17.04 -3.96
C HIS A 315 -13.29 -15.86 -4.64
N ASN A 316 -13.72 -14.86 -3.86
CA ASN A 316 -14.41 -13.66 -4.37
C ASN A 316 -13.80 -12.33 -3.90
N HIS A 317 -12.78 -12.36 -3.04
CA HIS A 317 -12.21 -11.16 -2.45
C HIS A 317 -10.76 -10.96 -2.92
N HIS A 318 -10.43 -9.71 -3.21
CA HIS A 318 -9.07 -9.28 -3.49
C HIS A 318 -8.70 -8.23 -2.45
N LEU A 319 -7.55 -8.42 -1.81
CA LEU A 319 -7.03 -7.48 -0.82
C LEU A 319 -5.66 -7.04 -1.30
N LYS A 320 -5.45 -5.72 -1.42
CA LYS A 320 -4.12 -5.18 -1.65
C LYS A 320 -3.43 -5.04 -0.30
N THR A 321 -2.67 -6.09 0.05
CA THR A 321 -1.95 -6.16 1.33
C THR A 321 -0.93 -5.04 1.46
N MET A 322 -0.12 -4.84 0.41
CA MET A 322 0.91 -3.82 0.38
C MET A 322 1.12 -3.35 -1.06
N GLN A 323 1.26 -2.05 -1.26
CA GLN A 323 1.74 -1.46 -2.49
C GLN A 323 2.65 -0.30 -2.15
N VAL A 324 3.82 -0.24 -2.77
CA VAL A 324 4.77 0.85 -2.66
C VAL A 324 5.00 1.40 -4.05
N THR A 325 4.83 2.70 -4.19
CA THR A 325 5.04 3.41 -5.44
C THR A 325 6.11 4.47 -5.21
N ILE A 326 7.22 4.35 -5.93
CA ILE A 326 8.30 5.34 -5.94
C ILE A 326 8.16 6.10 -7.26
N GLU A 327 8.07 7.42 -7.18
CA GLU A 327 7.97 8.31 -8.34
C GLU A 327 9.14 9.28 -8.31
N ALA A 328 9.80 9.43 -9.45
CA ALA A 328 10.88 10.36 -9.68
C ALA A 328 10.52 11.30 -10.84
N GLN A 329 10.85 12.57 -10.69
CA GLN A 329 10.56 13.63 -11.66
C GLN A 329 11.80 14.53 -11.76
N GLY A 330 12.11 15.02 -12.97
CA GLY A 330 13.20 15.97 -13.21
C GLY A 330 14.61 15.46 -12.91
N LEU A 331 14.84 14.14 -12.80
CA LEU A 331 16.19 13.59 -12.52
C LEU A 331 17.16 13.80 -13.68
N GLU A 332 16.64 13.95 -14.90
CA GLU A 332 17.42 14.23 -16.11
C GLU A 332 18.18 15.54 -16.01
N SER A 333 17.58 16.55 -15.36
CA SER A 333 18.21 17.86 -15.12
C SER A 333 19.50 17.73 -14.29
N LEU A 334 19.57 16.72 -13.41
CA LEU A 334 20.75 16.46 -12.58
C LEU A 334 21.90 15.82 -13.35
N MET A 335 21.60 15.18 -14.48
CA MET A 335 22.59 14.52 -15.33
C MET A 335 23.12 15.41 -16.44
N GLY A 336 22.63 16.65 -16.57
CA GLY A 336 23.04 17.59 -17.62
C GLY A 336 22.43 17.32 -18.99
N ASN A 337 21.40 16.47 -19.08
CA ASN A 337 20.65 16.25 -20.32
C ASN A 337 19.55 17.32 -20.43
N GLU A 338 19.92 18.52 -20.90
CA GLU A 338 19.00 19.67 -21.09
C GLU A 338 18.06 19.51 -22.31
N GLU A 339 18.19 18.47 -23.12
CA GLU A 339 17.45 18.30 -24.38
C GLU A 339 16.04 17.70 -24.25
N VAL A 340 15.58 17.36 -23.03
CA VAL A 340 14.26 16.74 -22.85
C VAL A 340 13.25 17.79 -22.40
N GLU A 341 12.20 17.99 -23.21
CA GLU A 341 10.99 18.78 -22.89
C GLU A 341 10.16 18.14 -21.74
N ASP A 342 10.76 17.77 -20.61
CA ASP A 342 9.99 17.71 -19.36
C ASP A 342 9.96 19.16 -18.87
N GLU A 343 8.74 19.73 -18.87
CA GLU A 343 8.39 21.03 -18.27
C GLU A 343 9.23 21.23 -17.02
N GLY A 344 9.90 22.38 -16.85
CA GLY A 344 10.95 22.65 -15.85
C GLY A 344 10.60 22.34 -14.38
N GLU A 345 10.37 21.08 -14.07
CA GLU A 345 10.04 20.48 -12.80
C GLU A 345 11.35 20.25 -12.04
N ASP A 346 11.43 20.82 -10.84
CA ASP A 346 12.55 20.57 -9.94
C ASP A 346 12.70 19.07 -9.66
N ALA A 347 13.95 18.59 -9.73
CA ALA A 347 14.27 17.20 -9.46
C ALA A 347 13.69 16.74 -8.11
N SER A 348 12.77 15.78 -8.12
CA SER A 348 12.10 15.30 -6.92
C SER A 348 11.88 13.80 -6.96
N VAL A 349 11.97 13.17 -5.79
CA VAL A 349 11.62 11.76 -5.60
C VAL A 349 10.68 11.64 -4.44
N GLY A 350 9.56 10.96 -4.66
CA GLY A 350 8.54 10.69 -3.66
C GLY A 350 8.18 9.21 -3.59
N MET A 351 7.57 8.84 -2.47
CA MET A 351 7.03 7.53 -2.21
C MET A 351 5.57 7.66 -1.76
N SER A 352 4.70 6.84 -2.32
CA SER A 352 3.36 6.61 -1.80
C SER A 352 3.19 5.14 -1.47
N ALA A 353 2.40 4.85 -0.44
CA ALA A 353 2.20 3.50 0.03
C ALA A 353 0.72 3.23 0.31
N VAL A 354 0.28 2.02 -0.01
CA VAL A 354 -1.03 1.48 0.35
C VAL A 354 -0.80 0.24 1.20
N LEU A 355 -1.42 0.17 2.36
CA LEU A 355 -1.40 -1.01 3.23
C LEU A 355 -2.85 -1.43 3.47
N PHE A 356 -3.19 -2.70 3.28
CA PHE A 356 -4.54 -3.23 3.50
C PHE A 356 -5.66 -2.34 2.90
N ASP A 357 -5.50 -1.96 1.63
CA ASP A 357 -6.36 -1.03 0.89
C ASP A 357 -6.44 0.43 1.41
N VAL A 358 -5.69 0.78 2.45
CA VAL A 358 -5.61 2.16 2.97
C VAL A 358 -4.40 2.88 2.37
N GLN A 359 -4.65 3.93 1.60
CA GLN A 359 -3.64 4.86 1.11
C GLN A 359 -3.07 5.68 2.28
N LEU A 360 -1.76 5.56 2.49
CA LEU A 360 -1.00 6.41 3.40
C LEU A 360 -0.66 7.74 2.74
N ARG A 361 -0.37 8.74 3.58
CA ARG A 361 0.09 10.05 3.11
C ARG A 361 1.41 9.88 2.33
N PRO A 362 1.50 10.37 1.09
CA PRO A 362 2.75 10.33 0.32
C PRO A 362 3.87 11.10 1.02
N VAL A 363 5.09 10.60 0.91
CA VAL A 363 6.31 11.19 1.48
C VAL A 363 7.22 11.62 0.35
N VAL A 364 7.72 12.84 0.41
CA VAL A 364 8.72 13.34 -0.55
C VAL A 364 10.10 13.18 0.08
N PHE A 365 10.98 12.41 -0.57
CA PHE A 365 12.34 12.19 -0.10
C PHE A 365 13.22 13.40 -0.33
N PHE A 366 13.09 14.08 -1.47
CA PHE A 366 13.71 15.38 -1.70
C PHE A 366 12.99 16.15 -2.79
N GLN A 367 13.15 17.47 -2.77
CA GLN A 367 12.66 18.36 -3.82
C GLN A 367 13.70 19.43 -4.14
N GLY A 368 14.13 19.46 -5.40
CA GLY A 368 15.19 20.32 -5.90
C GLY A 368 16.59 19.86 -5.53
N TYR A 369 17.57 20.39 -6.26
CA TYR A 369 18.98 20.02 -6.12
C TYR A 369 19.56 20.33 -4.72
N MET A 370 19.19 21.47 -4.13
CA MET A 370 19.72 21.88 -2.82
C MET A 370 19.32 20.91 -1.69
N ASP A 371 18.05 20.49 -1.66
CA ASP A 371 17.57 19.54 -0.66
C ASP A 371 18.20 18.16 -0.86
N LEU A 372 18.31 17.69 -2.12
CA LEU A 372 19.02 16.46 -2.45
C LEU A 372 20.47 16.49 -1.95
N MET A 373 21.23 17.53 -2.28
CA MET A 373 22.62 17.65 -1.83
C MET A 373 22.71 17.69 -0.30
N SER A 374 21.81 18.41 0.37
CA SER A 374 21.76 18.41 1.83
C SER A 374 21.56 17.02 2.43
N LYS A 375 20.71 16.19 1.80
CA LYS A 375 20.44 14.81 2.22
C LYS A 375 21.58 13.86 1.91
N VAL A 376 22.24 14.01 0.77
CA VAL A 376 23.45 13.24 0.43
C VAL A 376 24.58 13.54 1.42
N PHE A 377 24.83 14.81 1.76
CA PHE A 377 25.86 15.19 2.73
C PHE A 377 25.53 14.82 4.18
N THR A 378 24.26 14.60 4.50
CA THR A 378 23.81 14.18 5.84
C THR A 378 23.51 12.69 5.94
N SER A 379 23.55 11.95 4.82
CA SER A 379 23.36 10.51 4.81
C SER A 379 24.53 9.84 5.53
N SER A 380 24.20 9.06 6.57
CA SER A 380 25.18 8.30 7.35
C SER A 380 25.39 6.89 6.81
N GLY A 381 24.73 6.49 5.71
CA GLY A 381 24.68 5.11 5.22
C GLY A 381 24.00 4.14 6.20
N GLU A 382 23.30 4.66 7.22
CA GLU A 382 22.54 3.84 8.16
C GLU A 382 21.08 3.71 7.70
N PRO A 383 20.47 2.51 7.86
CA PRO A 383 19.09 2.29 7.45
C PRO A 383 18.14 3.19 8.24
N THR A 384 17.34 3.96 7.53
CA THR A 384 16.34 4.86 8.09
C THR A 384 14.97 4.17 8.13
N SER A 385 14.33 4.13 9.31
CA SER A 385 12.99 3.55 9.45
C SER A 385 11.95 4.49 8.84
N VAL A 386 11.24 4.01 7.83
CA VAL A 386 10.24 4.75 7.05
C VAL A 386 8.84 4.51 7.60
N VAL A 387 8.52 3.26 7.97
CA VAL A 387 7.25 2.88 8.58
C VAL A 387 7.52 1.94 9.74
N LYS A 388 7.00 2.27 10.94
CA LYS A 388 7.09 1.41 12.11
C LYS A 388 5.83 1.47 12.94
N GLY A 389 5.13 0.35 13.06
CA GLY A 389 3.87 0.29 13.81
C GLY A 389 3.30 -1.10 13.97
N ASN A 390 2.33 -1.21 14.88
CA ASN A 390 1.56 -2.42 15.11
C ASN A 390 0.13 -2.19 14.64
N VAL A 391 -0.43 -3.15 13.93
CA VAL A 391 -1.78 -3.11 13.40
C VAL A 391 -2.55 -4.32 13.88
N LEU A 392 -3.76 -4.12 14.38
CA LEU A 392 -4.71 -5.20 14.62
C LEU A 392 -5.41 -5.50 13.30
N LEU A 393 -5.10 -6.65 12.69
CA LEU A 393 -5.64 -7.08 11.40
C LEU A 393 -6.99 -7.75 11.54
N VAL A 394 -7.13 -8.60 12.56
CA VAL A 394 -8.33 -9.38 12.80
C VAL A 394 -8.73 -9.20 14.25
N ASP A 395 -10.01 -8.93 14.47
CA ASP A 395 -10.61 -8.94 15.79
C ASP A 395 -12.02 -9.49 15.67
N TYR A 396 -12.22 -10.70 16.15
CA TYR A 396 -13.49 -11.40 16.11
C TYR A 396 -13.84 -11.88 17.51
N LEU A 397 -15.05 -11.54 17.96
CA LEU A 397 -15.58 -11.97 19.25
C LEU A 397 -17.02 -12.43 19.04
N GLN A 398 -17.30 -13.67 19.43
CA GLN A 398 -18.64 -14.25 19.33
C GLN A 398 -19.04 -14.97 20.60
N TRP A 399 -20.27 -14.69 21.04
CA TRP A 399 -20.93 -15.42 22.11
C TRP A 399 -21.80 -16.51 21.48
N LEU A 400 -21.47 -17.77 21.76
CA LEU A 400 -22.15 -18.94 21.22
C LEU A 400 -22.99 -19.61 22.33
N PRO A 401 -24.33 -19.50 22.27
CA PRO A 401 -25.20 -20.28 23.14
C PRO A 401 -25.25 -21.73 22.65
N MET A 402 -24.76 -22.65 23.47
CA MET A 402 -24.77 -24.08 23.17
C MET A 402 -26.12 -24.71 23.51
N GLN A 403 -26.50 -25.78 22.82
CA GLN A 403 -27.75 -26.51 23.08
C GLN A 403 -27.84 -27.09 24.51
N SER A 404 -26.69 -27.28 25.16
CA SER A 404 -26.61 -27.68 26.57
C SER A 404 -27.04 -26.58 27.55
N GLY A 405 -27.23 -25.35 27.08
CA GLY A 405 -27.47 -24.16 27.91
C GLY A 405 -26.19 -23.45 28.37
N LEU A 406 -25.02 -23.97 28.01
CA LEU A 406 -23.72 -23.32 28.28
C LEU A 406 -23.45 -22.19 27.29
N GLN A 407 -22.67 -21.21 27.72
CA GLN A 407 -22.20 -20.12 26.87
C GLN A 407 -20.71 -20.30 26.59
N ALA A 408 -20.36 -20.41 25.31
CA ALA A 408 -18.98 -20.40 24.86
C ALA A 408 -18.64 -19.02 24.29
N ILE A 409 -17.48 -18.48 24.65
CA ILE A 409 -16.94 -17.24 24.12
C ILE A 409 -15.80 -17.63 23.19
N VAL A 410 -15.93 -17.29 21.91
CA VAL A 410 -14.87 -17.51 20.91
C VAL A 410 -14.29 -16.16 20.55
N GLN A 411 -12.98 -16.02 20.72
CA GLN A 411 -12.22 -14.83 20.40
C GLN A 411 -11.10 -15.21 19.43
N TYR A 412 -10.97 -14.45 18.34
CA TYR A 412 -9.90 -14.60 17.36
C TYR A 412 -9.29 -13.24 17.07
N GLN A 413 -8.00 -13.10 17.36
CA GLN A 413 -7.27 -11.85 17.22
C GLN A 413 -6.02 -12.06 16.38
N GLY A 414 -5.74 -11.10 15.50
CA GLY A 414 -4.57 -11.11 14.65
C GLY A 414 -3.86 -9.77 14.70
N GLY A 415 -2.62 -9.76 15.20
CA GLY A 415 -1.76 -8.59 15.24
C GLY A 415 -0.62 -8.71 14.23
N LEU A 416 -0.28 -7.60 13.58
CA LEU A 416 0.87 -7.47 12.69
C LEU A 416 1.76 -6.32 13.14
N GLY A 417 3.01 -6.61 13.47
CA GLY A 417 4.07 -5.62 13.60
C GLY A 417 4.80 -5.43 12.28
N LEU A 418 4.92 -4.20 11.81
CA LEU A 418 5.66 -3.84 10.60
C LEU A 418 6.78 -2.86 10.92
N ASP A 419 7.97 -3.12 10.39
CA ASP A 419 9.12 -2.21 10.37
C ASP A 419 9.74 -2.23 8.97
N ILE A 420 9.56 -1.13 8.23
CA ILE A 420 10.15 -0.91 6.91
C ILE A 420 11.29 0.09 7.09
N SER A 421 12.50 -0.32 6.73
CA SER A 421 13.68 0.52 6.74
C SER A 421 14.32 0.55 5.36
N ALA A 422 14.84 1.71 4.96
CA ALA A 422 15.53 1.90 3.70
C ALA A 422 16.93 2.48 3.92
N ASN A 423 17.91 1.95 3.21
CA ASN A 423 19.24 2.53 3.05
C ASN A 423 19.48 2.86 1.56
N ILE A 424 20.04 4.03 1.30
CA ILE A 424 20.35 4.50 -0.05
C ILE A 424 21.78 5.02 -0.01
N ASP A 425 22.66 4.29 -0.69
CA ASP A 425 24.06 4.64 -0.87
C ASP A 425 24.26 5.08 -2.32
N VAL A 426 24.72 6.31 -2.52
CA VAL A 426 24.98 6.90 -3.84
C VAL A 426 26.43 7.35 -3.89
N SER A 427 27.19 6.75 -4.81
CA SER A 427 28.58 7.10 -5.07
C SER A 427 28.67 7.82 -6.42
N ILE A 428 28.83 9.14 -6.39
CA ILE A 428 28.99 9.94 -7.62
C ILE A 428 30.31 9.58 -8.33
N TRP A 429 31.35 9.23 -7.57
CA TRP A 429 32.68 8.91 -8.10
C TRP A 429 32.74 7.57 -8.81
N GLU A 430 32.16 6.54 -8.19
CA GLU A 430 32.07 5.19 -8.79
C GLU A 430 30.90 5.08 -9.77
N GLN A 431 30.07 6.13 -9.85
CA GLN A 431 28.89 6.20 -10.70
C GLN A 431 27.92 5.03 -10.45
N GLU A 432 27.77 4.68 -9.18
CA GLU A 432 26.89 3.62 -8.72
C GLU A 432 25.92 4.09 -7.63
N SER A 433 24.77 3.43 -7.59
CA SER A 433 23.81 3.56 -6.50
C SER A 433 23.38 2.17 -6.04
N LYS A 434 23.47 1.95 -4.73
CA LYS A 434 22.97 0.75 -4.05
C LYS A 434 21.85 1.16 -3.12
N THR A 435 20.74 0.46 -3.23
CA THR A 435 19.54 0.71 -2.43
C THR A 435 19.10 -0.61 -1.81
N ASN A 436 18.91 -0.61 -0.50
CA ASN A 436 18.43 -1.74 0.27
C ASN A 436 17.17 -1.32 1.01
N ILE A 437 16.08 -2.06 0.79
CA ILE A 437 14.82 -1.88 1.50
C ILE A 437 14.56 -3.17 2.28
N ASN A 438 14.66 -3.09 3.60
CA ASN A 438 14.39 -4.21 4.50
C ASN A 438 12.99 -4.05 5.11
N THR A 439 12.11 -5.01 4.86
CA THR A 439 10.76 -5.08 5.40
C THR A 439 10.67 -6.24 6.39
N LYS A 440 10.56 -5.92 7.68
CA LYS A 440 10.35 -6.90 8.75
C LYS A 440 8.89 -6.90 9.18
N ALA A 441 8.31 -8.09 9.22
CA ALA A 441 6.92 -8.32 9.61
C ALA A 441 6.85 -9.40 10.69
N GLY A 442 6.16 -9.11 11.79
CA GLY A 442 5.83 -10.08 12.84
C GLY A 442 4.32 -10.27 12.90
N LEU A 443 3.85 -11.48 12.62
CA LEU A 443 2.44 -11.86 12.67
C LEU A 443 2.18 -12.69 13.93
N VAL A 444 1.17 -12.30 14.70
CA VAL A 444 0.67 -13.05 15.85
C VAL A 444 -0.82 -13.29 15.63
N LEU A 445 -1.23 -14.55 15.57
CA LEU A 445 -2.62 -14.96 15.55
C LEU A 445 -2.92 -15.68 16.86
N GLU A 446 -3.95 -15.23 17.56
CA GLU A 446 -4.43 -15.79 18.81
C GLU A 446 -5.88 -16.22 18.65
N PHE A 447 -6.16 -17.48 18.96
CA PHE A 447 -7.49 -18.04 19.04
C PHE A 447 -7.73 -18.49 20.47
N MET A 448 -8.78 -17.97 21.09
CA MET A 448 -9.16 -18.28 22.46
C MET A 448 -10.63 -18.72 22.49
N THR A 449 -10.90 -19.81 23.19
CA THR A 449 -12.26 -20.28 23.45
C THR A 449 -12.43 -20.48 24.94
N VAL A 450 -13.35 -19.73 25.54
CA VAL A 450 -13.63 -19.76 26.98
C VAL A 450 -15.04 -20.28 27.20
N ILE A 451 -15.18 -21.28 28.06
CA ILE A 451 -16.46 -21.74 28.59
C ILE A 451 -16.44 -21.44 30.07
N ASP A 452 -17.23 -20.46 30.48
CA ASP A 452 -17.28 -19.99 31.85
C ASP A 452 -18.59 -20.43 32.52
N THR A 453 -18.47 -21.26 33.56
CA THR A 453 -19.61 -21.70 34.37
C THR A 453 -19.22 -21.65 35.86
N PRO A 454 -20.20 -21.54 36.78
CA PRO A 454 -19.90 -21.42 38.21
C PRO A 454 -19.11 -22.61 38.78
N PHE A 455 -19.29 -23.80 38.21
CA PHE A 455 -18.72 -25.05 38.70
C PHE A 455 -17.52 -25.53 37.87
N PHE A 456 -17.33 -25.00 36.66
CA PHE A 456 -16.27 -25.42 35.74
C PHE A 456 -15.93 -24.30 34.75
N HIS A 457 -14.63 -24.03 34.60
CA HIS A 457 -14.14 -23.02 33.67
C HIS A 457 -13.03 -23.62 32.81
N VAL A 458 -13.21 -23.55 31.49
CA VAL A 458 -12.26 -24.05 30.49
C VAL A 458 -11.81 -22.90 29.60
N ASP A 459 -10.50 -22.77 29.47
CA ASP A 459 -9.85 -21.88 28.52
C ASP A 459 -9.00 -22.71 27.56
N THR A 460 -9.28 -22.58 26.27
CA THR A 460 -8.47 -23.14 25.19
C THR A 460 -7.87 -22.00 24.39
N LYS A 461 -6.55 -21.87 24.46
CA LYS A 461 -5.76 -20.87 23.73
C LYS A 461 -4.84 -21.53 22.71
N ALA A 462 -4.99 -21.17 21.45
CA ALA A 462 -4.07 -21.50 20.37
C ALA A 462 -3.41 -20.21 19.85
N GLN A 463 -2.08 -20.19 19.76
CA GLN A 463 -1.31 -19.04 19.33
C GLN A 463 -0.34 -19.44 18.23
N PHE A 464 -0.30 -18.67 17.15
CA PHE A 464 0.61 -18.79 16.03
C PHE A 464 1.42 -17.50 15.88
N ASP A 465 2.73 -17.61 16.04
CA ASP A 465 3.68 -16.51 15.87
C ASP A 465 4.54 -16.79 14.63
N ALA A 466 4.71 -15.81 13.75
CA ALA A 466 5.58 -15.90 12.59
C ALA A 466 6.34 -14.60 12.37
N GLU A 467 7.63 -14.69 12.09
CA GLU A 467 8.49 -13.55 11.77
C GLU A 467 9.02 -13.70 10.35
N SER A 468 8.81 -12.71 9.50
CA SER A 468 9.29 -12.70 8.12
C SER A 468 10.09 -11.43 7.86
N ALA A 469 11.23 -11.57 7.20
CA ALA A 469 11.98 -10.45 6.65
C ALA A 469 12.08 -10.60 5.13
N VAL A 470 11.73 -9.54 4.41
CA VAL A 470 11.82 -9.46 2.96
C VAL A 470 12.73 -8.30 2.61
N ASN A 471 13.76 -8.59 1.82
CA ASN A 471 14.76 -7.62 1.41
C ASN A 471 14.61 -7.37 -0.09
N PHE A 472 14.58 -6.09 -0.45
CA PHE A 472 14.64 -5.65 -1.84
C PHE A 472 15.92 -4.87 -2.05
N ASP A 473 16.82 -5.43 -2.84
CA ASP A 473 18.10 -4.85 -3.18
C ASP A 473 18.06 -4.38 -4.63
N SER A 474 18.51 -3.16 -4.86
CA SER A 474 18.63 -2.58 -6.19
C SER A 474 19.99 -1.93 -6.36
N MET A 475 20.71 -2.37 -7.39
CA MET A 475 22.01 -1.88 -7.79
C MET A 475 21.90 -1.25 -9.17
N MET A 476 22.37 -0.02 -9.29
CA MET A 476 22.35 0.76 -10.52
C MET A 476 23.76 1.30 -10.81
N LYS A 477 24.26 1.05 -12.01
CA LYS A 477 25.49 1.68 -12.53
C LYS A 477 25.14 2.61 -13.69
N PHE A 478 25.46 3.88 -13.53
CA PHE A 478 25.17 4.93 -14.50
C PHE A 478 26.42 5.39 -15.29
N THR A 479 27.45 4.56 -15.34
CA THR A 479 28.69 4.80 -16.11
C THR A 479 28.46 4.86 -17.62
N ASN A 480 27.61 3.97 -18.15
CA ASN A 480 27.29 3.88 -19.57
C ASN A 480 25.79 4.03 -19.78
N PHE A 481 25.40 4.66 -20.89
CA PHE A 481 24.01 4.67 -21.35
C PHE A 481 23.82 3.55 -22.38
N PRO A 482 22.81 2.66 -22.22
CA PRO A 482 21.78 2.67 -21.19
C PRO A 482 22.29 2.23 -19.80
N VAL A 483 21.78 2.89 -18.74
CA VAL A 483 22.09 2.56 -17.34
C VAL A 483 21.84 1.08 -17.04
N SER A 484 22.79 0.38 -16.41
CA SER A 484 22.61 -1.02 -15.99
C SER A 484 21.93 -1.09 -14.62
N ILE A 485 20.89 -1.93 -14.49
CA ILE A 485 20.10 -2.07 -13.27
C ILE A 485 19.91 -3.56 -12.96
N CYS A 486 20.18 -3.93 -11.72
CA CYS A 486 19.87 -5.25 -11.15
C CYS A 486 18.95 -5.09 -9.94
N LEU A 487 17.85 -5.83 -9.95
CA LEU A 487 16.87 -5.90 -8.88
C LEU A 487 16.85 -7.29 -8.26
N GLU A 488 16.84 -7.38 -6.94
CA GLU A 488 16.76 -8.63 -6.20
C GLU A 488 15.68 -8.52 -5.13
N LEU A 489 14.85 -9.55 -5.04
CA LEU A 489 13.84 -9.69 -4.02
C LEU A 489 13.99 -11.07 -3.40
N TYR A 490 14.34 -11.10 -2.13
CA TYR A 490 14.50 -12.34 -1.39
C TYR A 490 13.85 -12.25 -0.03
N GLN A 491 13.39 -13.41 0.43
CA GLN A 491 12.81 -13.60 1.74
C GLN A 491 13.77 -14.42 2.58
N ASP A 492 14.08 -13.92 3.77
CA ASP A 492 14.89 -14.63 4.75
C ASP A 492 14.12 -15.84 5.31
N ASP A 493 14.83 -16.72 6.01
CA ASP A 493 14.21 -17.82 6.75
C ASP A 493 13.12 -17.31 7.69
N LEU A 494 11.92 -17.91 7.58
CA LEU A 494 10.73 -17.53 8.35
C LEU A 494 10.56 -18.50 9.53
N PRO A 495 11.03 -18.17 10.75
CA PRO A 495 10.73 -18.95 11.94
C PRO A 495 9.26 -18.76 12.31
N TYR A 496 8.58 -19.87 12.60
CA TYR A 496 7.24 -19.86 13.15
C TYR A 496 7.13 -20.73 14.40
N ARG A 497 6.20 -20.36 15.26
CA ARG A 497 5.91 -21.03 16.52
C ARG A 497 4.40 -21.19 16.68
N GLU A 498 4.01 -22.41 17.02
CA GLU A 498 2.64 -22.72 17.42
C GLU A 498 2.64 -23.11 18.90
N THR A 499 1.70 -22.58 19.68
CA THR A 499 1.47 -23.02 21.05
C THR A 499 -0.01 -23.23 21.30
N TYR A 500 -0.32 -24.36 21.93
CA TYR A 500 -1.67 -24.75 22.32
C TYR A 500 -1.67 -24.93 23.84
N THR A 501 -2.53 -24.20 24.53
CA THR A 501 -2.69 -24.25 25.98
C THR A 501 -4.15 -24.54 26.27
N ILE A 502 -4.39 -25.59 27.05
CA ILE A 502 -5.72 -25.94 27.55
C ILE A 502 -5.64 -25.84 29.07
N THR A 503 -6.50 -25.02 29.65
CA THR A 503 -6.61 -24.83 31.09
C THR A 503 -8.02 -25.20 31.52
N GLU A 504 -8.12 -26.19 32.41
CA GLU A 504 -9.35 -26.63 33.04
C GLU A 504 -9.29 -26.25 34.52
N SER A 505 -10.32 -25.57 35.00
CA SER A 505 -10.42 -25.12 36.37
C SER A 505 -11.76 -25.50 36.97
N PHE A 506 -11.72 -26.02 38.20
CA PHE A 506 -12.89 -26.45 38.96
C PHE A 506 -12.96 -25.59 40.24
N PRO A 507 -13.68 -24.46 40.21
CA PRO A 507 -13.70 -23.49 41.31
C PRO A 507 -14.14 -24.10 42.65
N GLU A 508 -15.09 -25.04 42.61
CA GLU A 508 -15.61 -25.72 43.82
C GLU A 508 -14.56 -26.58 44.53
N VAL A 509 -13.63 -27.16 43.78
CA VAL A 509 -12.57 -28.05 44.29
C VAL A 509 -11.22 -27.33 44.39
N ASN A 510 -11.16 -26.08 43.90
CA ASN A 510 -9.96 -25.26 43.80
C ASN A 510 -8.79 -25.97 43.11
N THR A 511 -9.11 -26.79 42.10
CA THR A 511 -8.14 -27.50 41.27
C THR A 511 -8.05 -26.88 39.89
N THR A 512 -6.82 -26.72 39.40
CA THR A 512 -6.54 -26.22 38.06
C THR A 512 -5.57 -27.16 37.36
N HIS A 513 -5.91 -27.58 36.16
CA HIS A 513 -5.09 -28.42 35.30
C HIS A 513 -4.76 -27.62 34.04
N THR A 514 -3.47 -27.46 33.74
CA THR A 514 -3.02 -26.76 32.53
C THR A 514 -2.11 -27.66 31.73
N VAL A 515 -2.46 -27.89 30.47
CA VAL A 515 -1.66 -28.63 29.50
C VAL A 515 -1.19 -27.67 28.43
N ARG A 516 0.12 -27.60 28.23
CA ARG A 516 0.73 -26.77 27.20
C ARG A 516 1.54 -27.63 26.23
N LYS A 517 1.25 -27.50 24.95
CA LYS A 517 2.00 -28.12 23.85
C LYS A 517 2.45 -27.03 22.88
N GLY A 518 3.57 -27.24 22.19
CA GLY A 518 4.01 -26.30 21.17
C GLY A 518 4.91 -26.94 20.13
N ARG A 519 4.99 -26.28 18.98
CA ARG A 519 5.86 -26.65 17.87
C ARG A 519 6.65 -25.39 17.46
N LYS A 520 7.91 -25.60 17.11
CA LYS A 520 8.76 -24.57 16.48
C LYS A 520 9.33 -25.16 15.20
N SER A 521 9.34 -24.39 14.15
CA SER A 521 9.92 -24.79 12.87
C SER A 521 10.28 -23.54 12.08
N THR A 522 11.13 -23.70 11.08
CA THR A 522 11.57 -22.62 10.20
C THR A 522 11.25 -22.99 8.77
N LEU A 523 10.56 -22.12 8.06
CA LEU A 523 10.41 -22.21 6.61
C LEU A 523 11.65 -21.59 5.97
N ARG A 524 12.23 -22.28 4.99
CA ARG A 524 13.42 -21.78 4.30
C ARG A 524 13.09 -20.54 3.47
N GLY A 525 14.02 -19.59 3.51
CA GLY A 525 14.04 -18.43 2.64
C GLY A 525 14.14 -18.81 1.17
N ARG A 526 13.80 -17.85 0.31
CA ARG A 526 13.79 -18.02 -1.15
C ARG A 526 13.93 -16.70 -1.86
N ASP A 527 14.49 -16.78 -3.07
CA ASP A 527 14.58 -15.65 -3.99
C ASP A 527 13.38 -15.66 -4.94
N PHE A 528 12.89 -14.48 -5.27
CA PHE A 528 11.78 -14.29 -6.19
C PHE A 528 12.31 -13.80 -7.53
N PRO A 529 12.13 -14.56 -8.61
CA PRO A 529 12.59 -14.14 -9.92
C PRO A 529 11.77 -12.95 -10.41
N PHE A 530 12.44 -12.05 -11.12
CA PHE A 530 11.82 -11.01 -11.95
C PHE A 530 11.79 -11.46 -13.42
N HIS A 531 11.65 -10.52 -14.36
CA HIS A 531 11.78 -10.81 -15.78
C HIS A 531 13.21 -11.24 -16.17
N HIS A 532 13.31 -12.05 -17.22
CA HIS A 532 14.58 -12.62 -17.70
C HIS A 532 15.67 -11.57 -17.96
N ALA A 533 15.29 -10.41 -18.50
CA ALA A 533 16.25 -9.33 -18.75
C ALA A 533 16.90 -8.78 -17.47
N ASN A 534 16.18 -8.77 -16.33
CA ASN A 534 16.80 -8.43 -15.05
C ASN A 534 17.84 -9.48 -14.64
N SER A 535 17.54 -10.76 -14.80
CA SER A 535 18.49 -11.84 -14.46
C SER A 535 19.77 -11.75 -15.30
N GLU A 536 19.67 -11.38 -16.59
CA GLU A 536 20.84 -11.13 -17.43
C GLU A 536 21.67 -9.93 -16.94
N MET A 537 21.01 -8.82 -16.58
CA MET A 537 21.69 -7.62 -16.05
C MET A 537 22.36 -7.88 -14.70
N CYS A 538 21.68 -8.59 -13.79
CA CYS A 538 22.25 -9.02 -12.52
C CYS A 538 23.48 -9.91 -12.71
N ARG A 539 23.47 -10.80 -13.70
CA ARG A 539 24.64 -11.63 -14.01
C ARG A 539 25.85 -10.80 -14.47
N LEU A 540 25.61 -9.74 -15.25
CA LEU A 540 26.67 -8.84 -15.72
C LEU A 540 27.24 -8.00 -14.59
N LEU A 541 26.36 -7.37 -13.78
CA LEU A 541 26.78 -6.47 -12.70
C LEU A 541 27.52 -7.20 -11.57
N LYS A 542 27.08 -8.42 -11.21
CA LYS A 542 27.75 -9.22 -10.17
C LYS A 542 29.09 -9.80 -10.62
N ALA A 543 29.19 -10.20 -11.89
CA ALA A 543 30.45 -10.69 -12.44
C ALA A 543 31.57 -9.64 -12.41
N GLU A 544 31.23 -8.34 -12.50
CA GLU A 544 32.19 -7.25 -12.34
C GLU A 544 32.60 -7.02 -10.88
N GLU A 545 31.69 -7.25 -9.92
CA GLU A 545 31.95 -7.04 -8.49
C GLU A 545 32.93 -8.10 -7.94
N ASP A 546 32.78 -9.36 -8.35
CA ASP A 546 33.69 -10.46 -7.97
C ASP A 546 35.13 -10.23 -8.45
N ILE A 547 35.32 -9.57 -9.61
CA ILE A 547 36.65 -9.26 -10.16
C ILE A 547 37.36 -8.15 -9.36
N VAL A 548 36.60 -7.23 -8.77
CA VAL A 548 37.14 -6.12 -7.97
C VAL A 548 37.46 -6.56 -6.53
N THR A 549 36.78 -7.59 -6.00
CA THR A 549 37.11 -8.15 -4.67
C THR A 549 38.33 -9.07 -4.67
N ASP A 550 38.73 -9.60 -5.82
CA ASP A 550 39.89 -10.49 -5.98
C ASP A 550 41.18 -9.75 -6.43
N LEU A 551 41.12 -8.43 -6.62
CA LEU A 551 42.26 -7.53 -6.89
C LEU A 551 42.58 -6.67 -5.65
#